data_AF-A0A088B200-F1
#
_entry.id   AF-A0A088B200-F1
#
_cell.length_a   1.000
_cell.length_b   1.000
_cell.length_c   1.000
_cell.angle_alpha   90.00
_cell.angle_beta   90.00
_cell.angle_gamma   90.00
#
_symmetry.space_group_name_H-M   'P 1'
#
loop_
_entity.id
_entity.type
_entity.pdbx_description
1 polymer ?
#
loop_
_entity_poly.entity_id
_entity_poly.type
_entity_poly.pdbx_seq_one_letter_code
_entity_poly.pdbx_strand_id
1 'polypeptide(L)' 'LSSEGLAQELQQRMIQGQSDFVFVIGGSNGLHKDVLTRSNYALSFSKMTFPHQMMRVILIEQVYRAFKIMRGEAYHK' A
#
# COMPACT_ATOMS: atom_id res chain seq x y z
N LEU A 1 -8.67 0.11 1.37
CA LEU A 1 -8.73 1.56 1.69
C LEU A 1 -9.09 2.33 0.44
N SER A 2 -9.60 3.56 0.54
CA SER A 2 -9.57 4.51 -0.59
C SER A 2 -8.15 5.08 -0.77
N SER A 3 -7.92 5.84 -1.83
CA SER A 3 -6.64 6.53 -2.06
C SER A 3 -6.29 7.48 -0.91
N GLU A 4 -7.28 8.26 -0.47
CA GLU A 4 -7.19 9.18 0.66
C GLU A 4 -6.97 8.41 1.97
N GLY A 5 -7.66 7.27 2.14
CA GLY A 5 -7.48 6.41 3.30
C GLY A 5 -6.07 5.83 3.40
N LEU A 6 -5.46 5.43 2.27
CA LEU A 6 -4.06 5.00 2.24
C LEU A 6 -3.09 6.13 2.59
N ALA A 7 -3.33 7.33 2.05
CA ALA A 7 -2.55 8.52 2.38
C ALA A 7 -2.60 8.84 3.88
N GLN A 8 -3.79 8.79 4.48
CA GLN A 8 -3.98 9.05 5.89
C GLN A 8 -3.30 8.00 6.78
N GLU A 9 -3.42 6.71 6.45
CA GLU A 9 -2.78 5.61 7.20
C GLU A 9 -1.25 5.75 7.20
N LEU A 10 -0.66 6.05 6.03
CA LEU A 10 0.79 6.27 5.92
C LEU A 10 1.22 7.52 6.70
N GLN A 11 0.52 8.64 6.54
CA GLN A 11 0.83 9.88 7.23
C GLN A 11 0.75 9.72 8.76
N GLN A 12 -0.26 9.03 9.26
CA GLN A 12 -0.42 8.77 10.69
C GLN A 12 0.76 7.97 11.26
N ARG A 13 1.20 6.93 10.55
CA ARG A 13 2.37 6.11 10.95
C ARG A 13 3.67 6.91 10.92
N MET A 14 3.84 7.77 9.92
CA MET A 14 4.98 8.69 9.84
C MET A 14 5.03 9.66 11.02
N ILE A 15 3.89 10.22 11.41
CA ILE A 15 3.78 11.10 12.60
C ILE A 15 4.13 10.34 13.88
N GLN A 16 3.80 9.04 13.96
CA GLN A 16 4.18 8.16 15.07
C GLN A 16 5.66 7.73 15.04
N GLY A 17 6.46 8.24 14.10
CA GLY A 17 7.90 7.98 14.01
C GLY A 17 8.28 6.78 13.14
N GLN A 18 7.33 6.14 12.43
CA GLN A 18 7.66 5.09 11.47
C GLN A 18 8.15 5.72 10.17
N SER A 19 9.43 5.55 9.85
CA SER A 19 10.07 6.13 8.65
C SER A 19 10.44 5.11 7.58
N ASP A 20 10.41 3.82 7.90
CA ASP A 20 10.71 2.73 6.99
C ASP A 20 9.47 1.86 6.75
N PHE A 21 9.07 1.74 5.48
CA PHE A 21 7.88 1.02 5.06
C PHE A 21 8.25 -0.02 4.01
N VAL A 22 7.97 -1.28 4.32
CA VAL A 22 8.17 -2.40 3.39
C VAL A 22 6.82 -2.95 2.96
N PHE A 23 6.54 -2.87 1.66
CA PHE A 23 5.37 -3.53 1.07
C PHE A 23 5.75 -4.91 0.54
N VAL A 24 4.94 -5.90 0.87
CA VAL A 24 5.18 -7.30 0.48
C VAL A 24 4.09 -7.76 -0.47
N ILE A 25 4.48 -8.21 -1.67
CA ILE A 25 3.60 -8.83 -2.67
C ILE A 25 3.99 -10.30 -2.79
N GLY A 26 3.02 -11.20 -2.59
CA GLY A 26 3.21 -12.64 -2.74
C GLY A 26 3.37 -13.07 -4.21
N GLY A 27 3.83 -14.31 -4.38
CA GLY A 27 3.85 -14.96 -5.69
C GLY A 27 2.47 -15.43 -6.14
N SER A 28 2.41 -16.29 -7.15
CA SER A 28 1.14 -16.86 -7.66
C SER A 28 0.33 -17.60 -6.59
N ASN A 29 0.99 -18.19 -5.59
CA ASN A 29 0.35 -18.96 -4.52
C ASN A 29 0.15 -18.12 -3.23
N GLY A 30 0.37 -16.81 -3.27
CA GLY A 30 0.24 -15.92 -2.12
C GLY A 30 1.47 -15.88 -1.20
N LEU A 31 1.25 -15.66 0.10
CA LEU A 31 2.29 -15.48 1.12
C LEU A 31 2.25 -16.62 2.15
N HIS A 32 3.42 -17.01 2.64
CA HIS A 32 3.52 -17.98 3.74
C HIS A 32 2.93 -17.40 5.04
N LYS A 33 2.41 -18.27 5.91
CA LYS A 33 1.74 -17.87 7.17
C LYS A 33 2.63 -16.99 8.04
N ASP A 34 3.93 -17.29 8.13
CA ASP A 34 4.85 -16.52 8.96
C ASP A 34 4.99 -15.07 8.48
N VAL A 35 4.91 -14.83 7.16
CA VAL A 35 4.94 -13.47 6.59
C VAL A 35 3.64 -12.73 6.95
N LEU A 36 2.51 -13.42 6.88
CA LEU A 36 1.21 -12.85 7.26
C LEU A 36 1.17 -12.49 8.76
N THR A 37 1.69 -13.38 9.62
CA THR A 37 1.77 -13.16 11.07
C THR A 37 2.74 -12.04 11.43
N ARG A 38 3.87 -11.90 10.72
CA ARG A 38 4.82 -10.79 10.92
C ARG A 38 4.27 -9.45 10.43
N SER A 39 3.32 -9.45 9.50
CA SER A 39 2.80 -8.21 8.91
C SER A 39 2.20 -7.28 9.97
N ASN A 40 2.55 -6.00 9.90
CA ASN A 40 1.98 -4.97 10.76
C ASN A 40 0.64 -4.44 10.23
N TYR A 41 0.31 -4.69 8.96
CA TYR A 41 -0.91 -4.23 8.31
C TYR A 41 -1.25 -5.06 7.07
N ALA A 42 -2.49 -5.53 6.96
CA ALA A 42 -2.97 -6.24 5.79
C ALA A 42 -3.77 -5.28 4.88
N LEU A 43 -3.17 -4.86 3.76
CA LEU A 43 -3.78 -3.95 2.80
C LEU A 43 -4.40 -4.72 1.63
N SER A 44 -5.71 -4.54 1.40
CA SER A 44 -6.41 -5.04 0.21
C SER A 44 -6.70 -3.91 -0.78
N PHE A 45 -6.39 -4.16 -2.05
CA PHE A 45 -6.68 -3.26 -3.18
C PHE A 45 -8.02 -3.58 -3.86
N SER A 46 -8.49 -4.82 -3.78
CA SER A 46 -9.73 -5.27 -4.42
C SER A 46 -10.19 -6.60 -3.84
N LYS A 47 -11.46 -6.95 -4.09
CA LYS A 47 -11.98 -8.31 -3.93
C LYS A 47 -11.54 -9.25 -5.07
N MET A 48 -11.09 -8.70 -6.20
CA MET A 48 -10.58 -9.44 -7.35
C MET A 48 -9.10 -9.81 -7.16
N THR A 49 -8.68 -10.89 -7.81
CA THR A 49 -7.28 -11.31 -7.87
C THR A 49 -6.55 -10.60 -9.00
N PHE A 50 -5.47 -9.89 -8.68
CA PHE A 50 -4.59 -9.30 -9.68
C PHE A 50 -3.33 -10.15 -9.87
N PRO A 51 -2.82 -10.31 -11.11
CA PRO A 51 -1.51 -10.92 -11.34
C PRO A 51 -0.43 -10.15 -10.59
N HIS A 52 0.50 -10.86 -9.93
CA HIS A 52 1.51 -10.24 -9.05
C HIS A 52 2.37 -9.17 -9.76
N GLN A 53 2.66 -9.33 -11.06
CA GLN A 53 3.38 -8.33 -11.86
C GLN A 53 2.59 -7.03 -12.01
N MET A 54 1.29 -7.14 -12.30
CA MET A 54 0.39 -6.00 -12.41
C MET A 54 0.17 -5.34 -11.05
N MET A 55 0.01 -6.14 -9.99
CA MET A 55 -0.14 -5.64 -8.63
C MET A 55 1.05 -4.77 -8.19
N ARG A 56 2.28 -5.10 -8.63
CA ARG A 56 3.45 -4.25 -8.37
C ARG A 56 3.31 -2.85 -8.96
N VAL A 57 2.80 -2.75 -10.19
CA VAL A 57 2.58 -1.47 -10.88
C VAL A 57 1.44 -0.68 -10.23
N ILE A 58 0.35 -1.35 -9.87
CA ILE A 58 -0.78 -0.72 -9.16
C ILE A 58 -0.34 -0.19 -7.80
N LEU A 59 0.45 -0.96 -7.05
CA LEU A 59 0.96 -0.56 -5.74
C LEU A 59 1.81 0.71 -5.83
N ILE A 60 2.79 0.76 -6.75
CA ILE A 60 3.68 1.92 -6.84
C ILE A 60 2.93 3.18 -7.26
N GLU A 61 1.93 3.06 -8.15
CA GLU A 61 1.07 4.17 -8.53
C GLU A 61 0.25 4.67 -7.33
N GLN A 62 -0.34 3.78 -6.53
CA GLN A 62 -1.11 4.17 -5.35
C GLN A 62 -0.23 4.77 -4.25
N VAL A 63 1.01 4.31 -4.09
CA VAL A 63 1.99 4.96 -3.20
C VAL A 63 2.29 6.38 -3.70
N TYR A 64 2.59 6.54 -4.99
CA TYR A 64 2.81 7.87 -5.58
C TYR A 64 1.62 8.80 -5.35
N ARG A 65 0.39 8.32 -5.63
CA ARG A 65 -0.85 9.05 -5.38
C ARG A 65 -1.02 9.43 -3.92
N ALA A 66 -0.77 8.52 -2.98
CA ALA A 66 -0.86 8.78 -1.56
C ALA A 66 0.06 9.95 -1.13
N PHE A 67 1.30 9.97 -1.61
CA PHE A 67 2.22 11.07 -1.34
C PHE A 67 1.78 12.40 -1.97
N LYS A 68 1.22 12.38 -3.19
CA LYS A 68 0.66 13.58 -3.82
C LYS A 68 -0.50 14.15 -3.01
N ILE A 69 -1.40 13.28 -2.52
CA ILE A 69 -2.50 13.65 -1.61
C ILE A 69 -1.97 14.26 -0.31
N MET A 70 -1.00 13.61 0.34
CA MET A 70 -0.41 14.09 1.60
C MET A 70 0.21 15.49 1.47
N ARG A 71 0.77 15.81 0.30
CA ARG A 71 1.37 17.13 0.02
C ARG A 71 0.36 18.18 -0.44
N GLY A 72 -0.91 17.83 -0.60
CA GLY A 72 -1.93 18.71 -1.15
C GLY A 72 -1.66 19.11 -2.62
N GLU A 73 -0.84 18.34 -3.33
CA GLU A 73 -0.53 18.60 -4.73
C GLU A 73 -1.66 18.07 -5.61
N ALA A 74 -1.99 18.79 -6.67
CA ALA A 74 -2.94 18.29 -7.66
C ALA A 74 -2.45 16.93 -8.20
N TYR A 75 -3.29 15.92 -8.03
CA TYR A 75 -3.16 14.62 -8.65
C TYR A 75 -4.25 14.50 -9.71
N HIS A 76 -3.89 14.01 -10.90
CA HIS A 76 -4.74 13.99 -12.10
C HIS A 76 -6.21 13.63 -11.81
N LYS A 77 -7.10 14.51 -12.30
CA LYS A 77 -8.50 14.20 -12.58
C LYS A 77 -8.59 13.53 -13.94
#